data_AF-A0A6B3HYF6-F1
#
_entry.id   AF-A0A6B3HYF6-F1
#
_cell.length_a   1.000
_cell.length_b   1.000
_cell.length_c   1.000
_cell.angle_alpha   90.00
_cell.angle_beta   90.00
_cell.angle_gamma   90.00
#
_symmetry.space_group_name_H-M   'P 1'
#
loop_
_entity.id
_entity.type
_entity.pdbx_description
1 polymer ?
#
loop_
_entity_poly.entity_id
_entity_poly.type
_entity_poly.pdbx_seq_one_letter_code
_entity_poly.pdbx_strand_id
1 'polypeptide(L)'
;DRHRPLLEVLTGRADHRGEDPGHAALLYQIGVGMFWTSMLSYWQAIALARANGLTAADILPHADETANSLTQFFAFYTDRIDAGEHTGDVDRLAMGMASVEHVLRTNADAGVDTALPAAVVDLFRRGMEAGHATDSFSALVEVMGKPTDPGTDGRVGQAGPFLR
;
A
#
# COMPACT_ATOMS: atom_id res chain seq x y z
N ASP A 1 1.96 20.36 -26.37
CA ASP A 1 2.04 21.85 -26.30
C ASP A 1 0.95 22.62 -27.03
N ARG A 2 0.59 22.27 -28.29
CA ARG A 2 -0.41 23.01 -29.09
C ARG A 2 -1.72 23.37 -28.36
N HIS A 3 -2.25 22.46 -27.52
CA HIS A 3 -3.52 22.65 -26.80
C HIS A 3 -3.37 22.88 -25.29
N ARG A 4 -2.13 23.02 -24.80
CA ARG A 4 -1.82 23.18 -23.36
C ARG A 4 -2.61 24.33 -22.71
N PRO A 5 -2.68 25.55 -23.29
CA PRO A 5 -3.40 26.66 -22.67
C PRO A 5 -4.91 26.39 -22.50
N LEU A 6 -5.52 25.64 -23.42
CA LEU A 6 -6.95 25.30 -23.33
C LEU A 6 -7.21 24.26 -22.24
N LEU A 7 -6.32 23.27 -22.09
CA LEU A 7 -6.44 22.24 -21.07
C LEU A 7 -6.22 22.79 -19.65
N GLU A 8 -5.29 23.75 -19.50
CA GLU A 8 -5.01 24.41 -18.22
C GLU A 8 -6.20 25.21 -17.66
N VAL A 9 -7.10 25.69 -18.53
CA VAL A 9 -8.37 26.32 -18.09
C VAL A 9 -9.28 25.33 -17.36
N LEU A 10 -9.25 24.05 -17.74
CA LEU A 10 -10.12 23.01 -17.16
C LEU A 10 -9.55 22.41 -15.88
N THR A 11 -8.23 22.21 -15.82
CA THR A 11 -7.58 21.44 -14.75
C THR A 11 -6.74 22.30 -13.80
N GLY A 12 -6.59 23.59 -14.07
CA GLY A 12 -5.69 24.51 -13.34
C GLY A 12 -4.20 24.29 -13.65
N ARG A 13 -3.82 23.09 -14.12
CA ARG A 13 -2.47 22.76 -14.61
C ARG A 13 -2.53 21.56 -15.57
N ALA A 14 -1.83 21.63 -16.69
CA ALA A 14 -1.64 20.50 -17.59
C ALA A 14 -0.33 19.78 -17.28
N ASP A 15 -0.43 18.59 -16.67
CA ASP A 15 0.72 17.75 -16.35
C ASP A 15 0.90 16.66 -17.42
N HIS A 16 1.87 16.86 -18.31
CA HIS A 16 2.14 15.97 -19.44
C HIS A 16 3.13 14.88 -19.03
N ARG A 17 2.70 13.62 -19.03
CA ARG A 17 3.47 12.46 -18.51
C ARG A 17 4.22 11.65 -19.57
N GLY A 18 4.45 12.24 -20.75
CA GLY A 18 5.16 11.62 -21.86
C GLY A 18 4.24 11.29 -23.03
N GLU A 19 4.79 10.59 -24.04
CA GLU A 19 4.09 10.32 -25.30
C GLU A 19 3.18 9.08 -25.24
N ASP A 20 3.40 8.19 -24.27
CA ASP A 20 2.54 7.02 -24.05
C ASP A 20 1.18 7.47 -23.48
N PRO A 21 0.07 7.29 -24.23
CA PRO A 21 -1.26 7.67 -23.78
C PRO A 21 -1.70 6.93 -22.50
N GLY A 22 -1.18 5.71 -22.28
CA GLY A 22 -1.52 4.89 -21.11
C GLY A 22 -0.91 5.37 -19.81
N HIS A 23 0.20 6.12 -19.87
CA HIS A 23 0.98 6.49 -18.68
C HIS A 23 0.20 7.44 -17.76
N ALA A 24 -0.51 8.42 -18.33
CA ALA A 24 -1.32 9.34 -17.54
C ALA A 24 -2.47 8.60 -16.81
N ALA A 25 -3.13 7.66 -17.49
CA ALA A 25 -4.20 6.85 -16.90
C ALA A 25 -3.66 5.92 -15.80
N LEU A 26 -2.48 5.32 -16.00
CA LEU A 26 -1.83 4.47 -15.01
C LEU A 26 -1.47 5.25 -13.74
N LEU A 27 -0.83 6.42 -13.87
CA LEU A 27 -0.48 7.27 -12.72
C LEU A 27 -1.72 7.71 -11.94
N TYR A 28 -2.82 7.99 -12.63
CA TYR A 28 -4.09 8.25 -11.97
C TYR A 28 -4.58 7.04 -11.16
N GLN A 29 -4.55 5.84 -11.75
CA GLN A 29 -4.99 4.61 -11.04
C GLN A 29 -4.07 4.25 -9.86
N ILE A 30 -2.76 4.47 -9.97
CA ILE A 30 -1.82 4.31 -8.85
C ILE A 30 -2.24 5.24 -7.69
N GLY A 31 -2.50 6.51 -7.99
CA GLY A 31 -2.97 7.48 -6.99
C GLY A 31 -4.30 7.08 -6.36
N VAL A 32 -5.26 6.61 -7.16
CA VAL A 32 -6.57 6.14 -6.67
C VAL A 32 -6.45 4.88 -5.81
N GLY A 33 -5.57 3.94 -6.18
CA GLY A 33 -5.30 2.74 -5.38
C GLY A 33 -4.68 3.06 -4.02
N MET A 34 -3.71 3.98 -3.99
CA MET A 34 -3.15 4.50 -2.74
C MET A 34 -4.23 5.21 -1.91
N PHE A 35 -5.07 6.05 -2.53
CA PHE A 35 -6.14 6.77 -1.86
C PHE A 35 -7.11 5.82 -1.14
N TRP A 36 -7.67 4.83 -1.85
CA TRP A 36 -8.66 3.94 -1.23
C TRP A 36 -8.07 3.08 -0.11
N THR A 37 -6.84 2.60 -0.27
CA THR A 37 -6.16 1.80 0.75
C THR A 37 -5.85 2.64 2.00
N SER A 38 -5.36 3.87 1.81
CA SER A 38 -5.09 4.82 2.90
C SER A 38 -6.37 5.29 3.59
N MET A 39 -7.46 5.48 2.87
CA MET A 39 -8.75 5.74 3.50
C MET A 39 -9.14 4.54 4.35
N LEU A 40 -9.20 3.32 3.81
CA LEU A 40 -9.60 2.15 4.60
C LEU A 40 -8.74 1.93 5.86
N SER A 41 -7.43 2.21 5.82
CA SER A 41 -6.58 2.14 7.01
C SER A 41 -7.00 3.14 8.10
N TYR A 42 -7.39 4.36 7.74
CA TYR A 42 -7.92 5.34 8.69
C TYR A 42 -9.30 4.93 9.26
N TRP A 43 -10.18 4.35 8.44
CA TRP A 43 -11.50 3.89 8.91
C TRP A 43 -11.35 2.71 9.88
N GLN A 44 -10.39 1.80 9.63
CA GLN A 44 -9.99 0.75 10.55
C GLN A 44 -9.51 1.33 11.89
N ALA A 45 -8.66 2.36 11.86
CA ALA A 45 -8.19 3.03 13.07
C ALA A 45 -9.35 3.67 13.86
N ILE A 46 -10.31 4.31 13.19
CA ILE A 46 -11.52 4.85 13.82
C ILE A 46 -12.37 3.72 14.44
N ALA A 47 -12.55 2.59 13.75
CA ALA A 47 -13.31 1.46 14.27
C ALA A 47 -12.67 0.92 15.55
N LEU A 48 -11.34 0.77 15.56
CA LEU A 48 -10.56 0.41 16.74
C LEU A 48 -10.68 1.43 17.87
N ALA A 49 -10.59 2.72 17.55
CA ALA A 49 -10.76 3.81 18.51
C ALA A 49 -12.14 3.75 19.18
N ARG A 50 -13.20 3.56 18.39
CA ARG A 50 -14.58 3.45 18.89
C ARG A 50 -14.78 2.24 19.81
N ALA A 51 -14.19 1.09 19.46
CA ALA A 51 -14.22 -0.09 20.32
C ALA A 51 -13.55 0.15 21.69
N ASN A 52 -12.68 1.17 21.78
CA ASN A 52 -11.98 1.59 23.00
C ASN A 52 -12.53 2.90 23.59
N GLY A 53 -13.73 3.33 23.20
CA GLY A 53 -14.40 4.50 23.77
C GLY A 53 -13.90 5.86 23.28
N LEU A 54 -13.10 5.90 22.23
CA LEU A 54 -12.61 7.12 21.60
C LEU A 54 -13.46 7.50 20.37
N THR A 55 -13.55 8.79 20.09
CA THR A 55 -14.16 9.32 18.88
C THR A 55 -13.12 9.48 17.77
N ALA A 56 -13.60 9.71 16.54
CA ALA A 56 -12.71 10.05 15.43
C ALA A 56 -11.95 11.37 15.68
N ALA A 57 -12.58 12.33 16.38
CA ALA A 57 -11.94 13.60 16.70
C ALA A 57 -10.78 13.42 17.69
N ASP A 58 -10.90 12.48 18.63
CA ASP A 58 -9.85 12.21 19.62
C ASP A 58 -8.56 11.68 18.97
N ILE A 59 -8.69 10.91 17.89
CA ILE A 59 -7.54 10.30 17.20
C ILE A 59 -7.02 11.12 16.02
N LEU A 60 -7.77 12.14 15.55
CA LEU A 60 -7.44 12.92 14.36
C LEU A 60 -6.01 13.51 14.40
N PRO A 61 -5.56 14.17 15.49
CA PRO A 61 -4.20 14.73 15.53
C PRO A 61 -3.11 13.67 15.34
N HIS A 62 -3.31 12.48 15.92
CA HIS A 62 -2.36 11.38 15.81
C HIS A 62 -2.38 10.72 14.43
N ALA A 63 -3.57 10.57 13.84
CA ALA A 63 -3.72 10.06 12.49
C ALA A 63 -3.08 11.01 11.46
N ASP A 64 -3.26 12.33 11.61
CA ASP A 64 -2.64 13.34 10.75
C ASP A 64 -1.12 13.33 10.87
N GLU A 65 -0.57 13.26 12.08
CA GLU A 65 0.88 13.16 12.30
C GLU A 65 1.44 11.91 11.61
N THR A 66 0.78 10.76 11.80
CA THR A 66 1.17 9.49 11.19
C THR A 66 1.13 9.58 9.67
N ALA A 67 0.04 10.10 9.09
CA ALA A 67 -0.13 10.22 7.64
C ALA A 67 0.92 11.15 7.02
N ASN A 68 1.22 12.27 7.68
CA ASN A 68 2.25 13.20 7.22
C ASN A 68 3.65 12.59 7.27
N SER A 69 3.95 11.74 8.26
CA SER A 69 5.24 11.05 8.36
C SER A 69 5.53 10.13 7.17
N LEU A 70 4.50 9.56 6.52
CA LEU A 70 4.67 8.60 5.42
C LEU A 70 5.42 9.19 4.22
N THR A 71 5.29 10.50 3.99
CA THR A 71 6.02 11.19 2.91
C THR A 71 7.54 11.08 3.07
N GLN A 72 8.03 11.07 4.31
CA GLN A 72 9.46 10.89 4.61
C GLN A 72 9.91 9.46 4.34
N PHE A 73 9.07 8.48 4.67
CA PHE A 73 9.33 7.07 4.34
C PHE A 73 9.35 6.85 2.83
N PHE A 74 8.42 7.45 2.09
CA PHE A 74 8.43 7.38 0.62
C PHE A 74 9.75 7.90 0.07
N ALA A 75 10.15 9.12 0.45
CA ALA A 75 11.39 9.72 0.00
C ALA A 75 12.63 8.88 0.39
N PHE A 76 12.65 8.33 1.61
CA PHE A 76 13.75 7.52 2.10
C PHE A 76 13.95 6.22 1.31
N TYR A 77 12.85 5.53 0.93
CA TYR A 77 12.95 4.25 0.23
C TYR A 77 13.04 4.38 -1.29
N THR A 78 12.64 5.49 -1.91
CA THR A 78 12.62 5.64 -3.38
C THR A 78 13.95 5.26 -4.03
N ASP A 79 15.05 5.91 -3.64
CA ASP A 79 16.36 5.68 -4.29
C ASP A 79 16.86 4.25 -4.07
N ARG A 80 16.53 3.66 -2.90
CA ARG A 80 16.91 2.28 -2.55
C ARG A 80 16.12 1.27 -3.36
N ILE A 81 14.81 1.48 -3.52
CA ILE A 81 13.95 0.62 -4.34
C ILE A 81 14.36 0.70 -5.81
N ASP A 82 14.62 1.89 -6.34
CA ASP A 82 15.06 2.07 -7.73
C ASP A 82 16.42 1.40 -7.99
N ALA A 83 17.28 1.30 -6.98
CA ALA A 83 18.54 0.56 -7.02
C ALA A 83 18.41 -0.95 -6.76
N GLY A 84 17.23 -1.44 -6.36
CA GLY A 84 17.02 -2.83 -5.92
C GLY A 84 17.74 -3.18 -4.60
N GLU A 85 18.05 -2.17 -3.77
CA GLU A 85 18.81 -2.31 -2.52
C GLU A 85 17.89 -2.43 -1.30
N HIS A 86 17.69 -3.66 -0.84
CA HIS A 86 16.87 -3.98 0.33
C HIS A 86 17.69 -4.37 1.57
N THR A 87 18.84 -3.74 1.79
CA THR A 87 19.67 -4.04 2.97
C THR A 87 18.91 -3.75 4.27
N GLY A 88 18.97 -4.67 5.23
CA GLY A 88 18.28 -4.53 6.53
C GLY A 88 19.10 -3.78 7.58
N ASP A 89 19.71 -2.65 7.19
CA ASP A 89 20.58 -1.81 8.02
C ASP A 89 19.80 -0.84 8.92
N VAL A 90 18.69 -0.32 8.42
CA VAL A 90 17.79 0.61 9.14
C VAL A 90 16.53 -0.04 9.70
N ASP A 91 16.07 -1.12 9.06
CA ASP A 91 14.87 -1.87 9.41
C ASP A 91 15.03 -3.33 8.98
N ARG A 92 14.23 -4.24 9.54
CA ARG A 92 14.19 -5.65 9.10
C ARG A 92 12.76 -6.14 8.98
N LEU A 93 12.47 -6.91 7.93
CA LEU A 93 11.15 -7.46 7.67
C LEU A 93 10.64 -8.29 8.87
N ALA A 94 11.51 -9.04 9.55
CA ALA A 94 11.12 -9.80 10.75
C ALA A 94 10.61 -8.90 11.89
N MET A 95 11.19 -7.70 12.06
CA MET A 95 10.68 -6.73 13.04
C MET A 95 9.33 -6.15 12.61
N GLY A 96 9.19 -5.87 11.31
CA GLY A 96 7.91 -5.46 10.72
C GLY A 96 6.82 -6.52 10.90
N MET A 97 7.14 -7.80 10.69
CA MET A 97 6.22 -8.93 10.88
C MET A 97 5.66 -8.96 12.31
N ALA A 98 6.53 -8.88 13.32
CA ALA A 98 6.09 -8.84 14.72
C ALA A 98 5.21 -7.61 15.02
N SER A 99 5.49 -6.47 14.38
CA SER A 99 4.69 -5.25 14.52
C SER A 99 3.28 -5.43 13.92
N VAL A 100 3.16 -5.94 12.69
CA VAL A 100 1.86 -6.11 12.03
C VAL A 100 1.01 -7.21 12.69
N GLU A 101 1.64 -8.26 13.25
CA GLU A 101 0.95 -9.25 14.08
C GLU A 101 0.34 -8.63 15.34
N HIS A 102 1.05 -7.67 15.96
CA HIS A 102 0.51 -6.94 17.10
C HIS A 102 -0.71 -6.11 16.70
N VAL A 103 -0.66 -5.41 15.56
CA VAL A 103 -1.82 -4.64 15.05
C VAL A 103 -3.01 -5.56 14.80
N LEU A 104 -2.80 -6.72 14.16
CA LEU A 104 -3.85 -7.71 13.91
C LEU A 104 -4.47 -8.18 15.23
N ARG A 105 -3.65 -8.58 16.20
CA ARG A 105 -4.13 -9.05 17.51
C ARG A 105 -4.90 -7.97 18.26
N THR A 106 -4.42 -6.72 18.25
CA THR A 106 -5.11 -5.60 18.89
C THR A 106 -6.51 -5.37 18.31
N ASN A 107 -6.67 -5.50 16.99
CA ASN A 107 -8.01 -5.42 16.37
C ASN A 107 -8.89 -6.60 16.76
N ALA A 108 -8.36 -7.82 16.75
CA ALA A 108 -9.09 -9.03 17.13
C ALA A 108 -9.55 -8.99 18.61
N ASP A 109 -8.65 -8.60 19.52
CA ASP A 109 -8.92 -8.49 20.96
C ASP A 109 -9.98 -7.41 21.26
N ALA A 110 -10.02 -6.35 20.45
CA ALA A 110 -11.04 -5.30 20.52
C ALA A 110 -12.38 -5.67 19.85
N GLY A 111 -12.49 -6.86 19.24
CA GLY A 111 -13.70 -7.29 18.52
C GLY A 111 -13.98 -6.53 17.22
N VAL A 112 -12.94 -5.94 16.62
CA VAL A 112 -13.02 -5.21 15.35
C VAL A 112 -12.73 -6.17 14.18
N ASP A 113 -13.35 -5.91 13.02
CA ASP A 113 -13.06 -6.66 11.80
C ASP A 113 -11.55 -6.68 11.51
N THR A 114 -11.02 -7.83 11.09
CA THR A 114 -9.58 -8.04 10.92
C THR A 114 -9.17 -8.28 9.48
N ALA A 115 -10.07 -8.13 8.49
CA ALA A 115 -9.77 -8.47 7.10
C ALA A 115 -8.61 -7.63 6.54
N LEU A 116 -8.59 -6.32 6.81
CA LEU A 116 -7.53 -5.43 6.37
C LEU A 116 -6.18 -5.73 7.06
N PRO A 117 -6.05 -5.74 8.41
CA PRO A 117 -4.78 -6.06 9.05
C PRO A 117 -4.30 -7.50 8.75
N ALA A 118 -5.21 -8.45 8.55
CA ALA A 118 -4.84 -9.82 8.13
C ALA A 118 -4.22 -9.84 6.73
N ALA A 119 -4.73 -9.06 5.78
CA ALA A 119 -4.13 -8.93 4.45
C ALA A 119 -2.73 -8.31 4.51
N VAL A 120 -2.48 -7.37 5.45
CA VAL A 120 -1.15 -6.82 5.69
C VAL A 120 -0.21 -7.89 6.25
N VAL A 121 -0.63 -8.62 7.29
CA VAL A 121 0.16 -9.73 7.86
C VAL A 121 0.50 -10.78 6.80
N ASP A 122 -0.43 -11.09 5.91
CA ASP A 122 -0.22 -12.02 4.80
C ASP A 122 0.93 -11.59 3.86
N LEU A 123 1.00 -10.30 3.52
CA LEU A 123 2.10 -9.76 2.71
C LEU A 123 3.46 -9.91 3.40
N PHE A 124 3.53 -9.55 4.69
CA PHE A 124 4.76 -9.72 5.48
C PHE A 124 5.16 -11.19 5.59
N ARG A 125 4.20 -12.08 5.83
CA ARG A 125 4.42 -13.53 5.87
C ARG A 125 4.99 -14.06 4.56
N ARG A 126 4.45 -13.64 3.41
CA ARG A 126 5.00 -14.02 2.09
C ARG A 126 6.45 -13.56 1.91
N GLY A 127 6.80 -12.38 2.40
CA GLY A 127 8.20 -11.92 2.39
C GLY A 127 9.11 -12.74 3.31
N MET A 128 8.62 -13.11 4.50
CA MET A 128 9.34 -14.00 5.42
C MET A 128 9.58 -15.38 4.78
N GLU A 129 8.57 -15.95 4.13
CA GLU A 129 8.64 -17.24 3.41
C GLU A 129 9.59 -17.18 2.21
N ALA A 130 9.70 -16.02 1.55
CA ALA A 130 10.64 -15.78 0.47
C ALA A 130 12.10 -15.57 0.94
N GLY A 131 12.37 -15.63 2.26
CA GLY A 131 13.72 -15.54 2.83
C GLY A 131 14.20 -14.13 3.17
N HIS A 132 13.32 -13.12 3.12
CA HIS A 132 13.66 -11.72 3.34
C HIS A 132 13.68 -11.29 4.81
N ALA A 133 13.77 -12.23 5.76
CA ALA A 133 13.64 -11.94 7.18
C ALA A 133 14.63 -10.89 7.70
N THR A 134 15.86 -10.89 7.17
CA THR A 134 16.94 -9.96 7.54
C THR A 134 17.02 -8.72 6.66
N ASP A 135 16.24 -8.67 5.58
CA ASP A 135 16.22 -7.59 4.62
C ASP A 135 15.28 -6.48 5.10
N SER A 136 15.40 -5.29 4.52
CA SER A 136 14.43 -4.20 4.73
C SER A 136 13.02 -4.65 4.29
N PHE A 137 11.97 -4.16 4.94
CA PHE A 137 10.60 -4.45 4.54
C PHE A 137 10.27 -3.96 3.11
N SER A 138 11.08 -3.04 2.56
CA SER A 138 11.02 -2.64 1.16
C SER A 138 11.17 -3.82 0.19
N ALA A 139 11.78 -4.95 0.58
CA ALA A 139 11.84 -6.17 -0.21
C ALA A 139 10.45 -6.74 -0.58
N LEU A 140 9.38 -6.33 0.13
CA LEU A 140 8.02 -6.70 -0.24
C LEU A 140 7.61 -6.18 -1.61
N VAL A 141 8.26 -5.15 -2.16
CA VAL A 141 8.06 -4.71 -3.55
C VAL A 141 8.33 -5.85 -4.53
N GLU A 142 9.40 -6.61 -4.33
CA GLU A 142 9.78 -7.76 -5.15
C GLU A 142 8.79 -8.94 -5.01
N VAL A 143 8.20 -9.08 -3.82
CA VAL A 143 7.17 -10.10 -3.55
C VAL A 143 5.86 -9.74 -4.25
N MET A 144 5.47 -8.46 -4.23
CA MET A 144 4.24 -7.97 -4.85
C MET A 144 4.35 -7.83 -6.37
N GLY A 145 5.54 -7.59 -6.91
CA GLY A 145 5.80 -7.48 -8.35
C GLY A 145 5.74 -8.82 -9.09
N LYS A 146 5.79 -9.95 -8.36
CA LYS A 146 5.64 -11.29 -8.94
C LYS A 146 4.15 -11.63 -9.03
N PRO A 147 3.63 -12.06 -10.21
CA PRO A 147 2.30 -12.64 -10.29
C PRO A 147 2.20 -13.79 -9.29
N THR A 148 1.20 -13.76 -8.41
CA THR A 148 0.84 -14.95 -7.64
C THR A 148 0.46 -16.02 -8.66
N ASP A 149 1.25 -17.09 -8.73
CA ASP A 149 1.01 -18.18 -9.68
C ASP A 149 -0.44 -18.67 -9.46
N PRO A 150 -1.35 -18.56 -10.45
CA PRO A 150 -2.75 -18.94 -10.25
C PRO A 150 -2.98 -20.46 -10.16
N GLY A 151 -1.99 -21.24 -9.74
CA GLY A 151 -1.88 -22.66 -10.10
C GLY A 151 -1.32 -23.56 -9.01
N THR A 152 -1.93 -23.58 -7.82
CA THR A 152 -1.92 -24.80 -6.95
C THR A 152 -3.26 -25.12 -6.30
N ASP A 153 -4.34 -24.39 -6.60
CA ASP A 153 -5.69 -24.86 -6.29
C ASP A 153 -6.38 -25.32 -7.57
N GLY A 154 -6.54 -26.63 -7.71
CA GLY A 154 -7.08 -27.27 -8.89
C GLY A 154 -8.53 -26.90 -9.12
N ARG A 155 -8.80 -25.88 -9.93
CA ARG A 155 -10.10 -25.67 -10.56
C ARG A 155 -9.98 -25.27 -12.03
N VAL A 156 -10.38 -26.24 -12.84
CA VAL A 156 -10.71 -26.16 -14.27
C VAL A 156 -11.74 -25.05 -14.51
N GLY A 157 -11.54 -24.21 -15.54
CA GLY A 157 -12.67 -23.65 -16.27
C GLY A 157 -12.60 -22.19 -16.69
N GLN A 158 -12.32 -22.01 -17.98
CA GLN A 158 -12.78 -20.95 -18.89
C GLN A 158 -12.08 -19.58 -18.90
N ALA A 159 -11.34 -19.40 -19.99
CA ALA A 159 -10.95 -18.12 -20.57
C ALA A 159 -12.17 -17.33 -21.05
N GLY A 160 -12.26 -16.07 -20.62
CA GLY A 160 -13.15 -15.05 -21.19
C GLY A 160 -12.32 -13.98 -21.93
N PRO A 161 -12.69 -13.57 -23.16
CA PRO A 161 -11.86 -12.70 -23.97
C PRO A 161 -12.34 -11.24 -23.89
N PHE A 162 -11.55 -10.34 -23.31
CA PHE A 162 -11.69 -8.90 -23.60
C PHE A 162 -10.32 -8.24 -23.53
N LEU A 163 -9.84 -7.79 -24.68
CA LEU A 163 -9.26 -6.46 -24.95
C LEU A 163 -8.87 -6.41 -26.45
N ARG A 164 -9.65 -5.65 -27.22
CA ARG A 164 -9.19 -4.95 -28.43
C ARG A 164 -9.35 -3.46 -28.14
#